data_AF-A0A938SDT1-F1
#
_entry.id   AF-A0A938SDT1-F1
#
_cell.length_a   1.000
_cell.length_b   1.000
_cell.length_c   1.000
_cell.angle_alpha   90.00
_cell.angle_beta   90.00
_cell.angle_gamma   90.00
#
_symmetry.space_group_name_H-M   'P 1'
#
loop_
_entity.id
_entity.type
_entity.pdbx_description
1 polymer ?
#
loop_
_entity_poly.entity_id
_entity_poly.type
_entity_poly.pdbx_seq_one_letter_code
_entity_poly.pdbx_strand_id
1 'polypeptide(L)'
;WTDPTIELVVCGSSHRGMATFGKWELEVLDHTFNHVDYISIHSYYGNADNDTPNFLAKPDGMSEFIEEVAAMCDTVAAIKKSRKRIMLSFDEWNVWFHSHGDRKKRGIREWDIAPPLLEDSYTAEDALCVGGMLIALLNHCDRVRIGCIAQVVNVIAPIMTVKGGPAWRQTIFYPFQHASNFGRGRVLRPLITAPRYDCKERKGVPYLMAACVHDPASGGLALFAVNRSLDQKMGLRVDLRALDGLCVREWHVLRHDDLRAVNAPEAPNTVVPRQATGAALDGSCLSAILEPASWNVIRLARRQQP
;
A
#
# COMPACT_ATOMS: atom_id res chain seq x y z
N TRP A 1 -35.38 -6.13 1.15
CA TRP A 1 -34.43 -5.21 0.51
C TRP A 1 -35.19 -4.06 -0.11
N THR A 2 -34.78 -2.82 0.20
CA THR A 2 -35.40 -1.60 -0.35
C THR A 2 -34.81 -1.21 -1.70
N ASP A 3 -33.49 -1.39 -1.87
CA ASP A 3 -32.79 -1.24 -3.15
C ASP A 3 -31.95 -2.51 -3.42
N PRO A 4 -32.20 -3.26 -4.49
CA PRO A 4 -31.47 -4.49 -4.82
C PRO A 4 -30.14 -4.26 -5.54
N THR A 5 -29.77 -3.01 -5.84
CA THR A 5 -28.57 -2.67 -6.62
C THR A 5 -27.36 -2.31 -5.76
N ILE A 6 -27.57 -2.07 -4.46
CA ILE A 6 -26.49 -1.76 -3.53
C ILE A 6 -25.67 -3.02 -3.20
N GLU A 7 -24.40 -2.80 -2.88
CA GLU A 7 -23.54 -3.82 -2.28
C GLU A 7 -23.29 -3.47 -0.80
N LEU A 8 -23.24 -4.48 0.08
CA LEU A 8 -23.04 -4.27 1.52
C LEU A 8 -21.68 -4.78 2.00
N VAL A 9 -21.10 -4.05 2.95
CA VAL A 9 -19.92 -4.44 3.72
C VAL A 9 -20.35 -4.80 5.14
N VAL A 10 -19.97 -5.99 5.62
CA VAL A 10 -20.07 -6.35 7.04
C VAL A 10 -18.76 -6.05 7.75
N CYS A 11 -18.80 -5.56 8.99
CA CYS A 11 -17.58 -5.22 9.71
C CYS A 11 -16.79 -6.49 10.10
N GLY A 12 -15.50 -6.53 9.78
CA GLY A 12 -14.54 -7.47 10.35
C GLY A 12 -13.97 -6.97 11.69
N SER A 13 -12.97 -7.68 12.21
CA SER A 13 -12.27 -7.28 13.43
C SER A 13 -11.53 -5.95 13.27
N SER A 14 -11.43 -5.18 14.37
CA SER A 14 -10.72 -3.89 14.37
C SER A 14 -9.22 -3.98 14.02
N HIS A 15 -8.59 -5.14 14.23
CA HIS A 15 -7.25 -5.47 13.75
C HIS A 15 -6.97 -6.97 13.96
N ARG A 16 -5.97 -7.53 13.26
CA ARG A 16 -5.53 -8.94 13.35
C ARG A 16 -5.19 -9.42 14.77
N GLY A 17 -4.76 -8.51 15.64
CA GLY A 17 -4.37 -8.80 17.03
C GLY A 17 -5.54 -8.92 18.03
N MET A 18 -6.78 -8.71 17.60
CA MET A 18 -7.96 -8.85 18.46
C MET A 18 -8.12 -10.29 18.95
N ALA A 19 -8.49 -10.49 20.22
CA ALA A 19 -8.73 -11.83 20.78
C ALA A 19 -9.88 -12.59 20.07
N THR A 20 -10.78 -11.85 19.41
CA THR A 20 -11.90 -12.39 18.65
C THR A 20 -11.60 -12.57 17.16
N PHE A 21 -10.43 -12.15 16.68
CA PHE A 21 -10.05 -12.32 15.27
C PHE A 21 -10.13 -13.79 14.85
N GLY A 22 -10.62 -14.03 13.64
CA GLY A 22 -10.97 -15.33 13.10
C GLY A 22 -12.34 -15.81 13.52
N LYS A 23 -12.68 -15.77 14.81
CA LYS A 23 -14.00 -16.18 15.29
C LYS A 23 -15.08 -15.18 14.87
N TRP A 24 -14.78 -13.89 15.00
CA TRP A 24 -15.70 -12.80 14.63
C TRP A 24 -16.08 -12.86 13.15
N GLU A 25 -15.09 -12.97 12.26
CA GLU A 25 -15.30 -13.05 10.81
C GLU A 25 -16.17 -14.25 10.45
N LEU A 26 -15.90 -15.42 11.03
CA LEU A 26 -16.68 -16.63 10.78
C LEU A 26 -18.12 -16.50 11.26
N GLU A 27 -18.34 -15.99 12.47
CA GLU A 27 -19.67 -15.85 13.07
C GLU A 27 -20.52 -14.81 12.32
N VAL A 28 -19.98 -13.62 12.10
CA VAL A 28 -20.73 -12.54 11.45
C VAL A 28 -21.06 -12.90 10.00
N LEU A 29 -20.14 -13.57 9.29
CA LEU A 29 -20.41 -14.04 7.93
C LEU A 29 -21.40 -15.20 7.93
N ASP A 30 -21.39 -16.12 8.89
CA ASP A 30 -22.38 -17.19 8.94
C ASP A 30 -23.82 -16.63 9.01
N HIS A 31 -24.02 -15.55 9.76
CA HIS A 31 -25.30 -14.86 9.86
C HIS A 31 -25.65 -14.02 8.61
N THR A 32 -24.65 -13.37 8.00
CA THR A 32 -24.91 -12.33 6.98
C THR A 32 -24.60 -12.74 5.55
N PHE A 33 -24.08 -13.95 5.31
CA PHE A 33 -23.52 -14.41 4.03
C PHE A 33 -24.39 -14.10 2.79
N ASN A 34 -25.70 -14.31 2.90
CA ASN A 34 -26.65 -14.12 1.80
C ASN A 34 -26.99 -12.64 1.54
N HIS A 35 -26.51 -11.73 2.38
CA HIS A 35 -26.89 -10.33 2.40
C HIS A 35 -25.74 -9.36 2.15
N VAL A 36 -24.49 -9.83 2.29
CA VAL A 36 -23.31 -8.94 2.22
C VAL A 36 -22.35 -9.39 1.14
N ASP A 37 -21.66 -8.45 0.53
CA ASP A 37 -20.78 -8.70 -0.62
C ASP A 37 -19.31 -8.63 -0.19
N TYR A 38 -19.04 -7.84 0.85
CA TYR A 38 -17.72 -7.61 1.39
C TYR A 38 -17.66 -7.83 2.91
N ILE A 39 -16.48 -8.14 3.41
CA ILE A 39 -16.11 -7.97 4.82
C ILE A 39 -15.01 -6.92 4.96
N SER A 40 -15.08 -6.07 5.98
CA SER A 40 -14.08 -5.04 6.25
C SER A 40 -12.80 -5.60 6.87
N ILE A 41 -11.67 -4.95 6.58
CA ILE A 41 -10.34 -5.26 7.13
C ILE A 41 -9.67 -3.94 7.50
N HIS A 42 -9.15 -3.86 8.73
CA HIS A 42 -8.47 -2.67 9.23
C HIS A 42 -7.04 -3.00 9.68
N SER A 43 -6.05 -2.22 9.23
CA SER A 43 -4.65 -2.41 9.62
C SER A 43 -3.87 -1.11 9.63
N TYR A 44 -3.26 -0.81 10.77
CA TYR A 44 -2.36 0.31 10.95
C TYR A 44 -0.97 -0.19 11.36
N TYR A 45 0.07 0.36 10.73
CA TYR A 45 1.45 0.03 11.08
C TYR A 45 2.17 1.24 11.67
N GLY A 46 3.14 0.98 12.53
CA GLY A 46 3.98 2.01 13.12
C GLY A 46 5.38 1.52 13.43
N ASN A 47 6.27 2.47 13.71
CA ASN A 47 7.67 2.20 14.01
C ASN A 47 8.10 2.81 15.36
N ALA A 48 7.31 2.60 16.41
CA ALA A 48 7.60 3.13 17.75
C ALA A 48 8.92 2.58 18.33
N ASP A 49 9.32 1.37 17.94
CA ASP A 49 10.60 0.73 18.32
C ASP A 49 11.80 1.28 17.54
N ASN A 50 11.58 2.14 16.53
CA ASN A 50 12.61 2.70 15.65
C ASN A 50 13.46 1.63 14.94
N ASP A 51 12.82 0.55 14.48
CA ASP A 51 13.40 -0.58 13.76
C ASP A 51 12.90 -0.56 12.30
N THR A 52 13.59 0.22 11.46
CA THR A 52 13.23 0.38 10.05
C THR A 52 13.19 -0.95 9.27
N PRO A 53 14.18 -1.86 9.38
CA PRO A 53 14.09 -3.16 8.69
C PRO A 53 12.83 -3.95 9.03
N ASN A 54 12.44 -3.98 10.32
CA ASN A 54 11.20 -4.61 10.76
C ASN A 54 9.96 -3.86 10.25
N PHE A 55 9.98 -2.53 10.28
CA PHE A 55 8.88 -1.70 9.78
C PHE A 55 8.62 -1.90 8.28
N LEU A 56 9.67 -1.97 7.45
CA LEU A 56 9.54 -2.22 6.02
C LEU A 56 9.11 -3.66 5.66
N ALA A 57 9.10 -4.57 6.64
CA ALA A 57 8.56 -5.92 6.50
C ALA A 57 7.07 -6.04 6.86
N LYS A 58 6.45 -4.99 7.45
CA LYS A 58 5.03 -4.99 7.83
C LYS A 58 4.06 -5.20 6.66
N PRO A 59 4.33 -4.71 5.43
CA PRO A 59 3.49 -5.01 4.27
C PRO A 59 3.40 -6.51 3.91
N ASP A 60 4.40 -7.32 4.26
CA ASP A 60 4.30 -8.79 4.12
C ASP A 60 3.28 -9.35 5.12
N GLY A 61 3.26 -8.83 6.35
CA GLY A 61 2.21 -9.16 7.33
C GLY A 61 0.81 -8.70 6.92
N MET A 62 0.70 -7.62 6.15
CA MET A 62 -0.56 -7.18 5.53
C MET A 62 -1.05 -8.20 4.49
N SER A 63 -0.13 -8.77 3.71
CA SER A 63 -0.45 -9.76 2.68
C SER A 63 -1.00 -11.03 3.32
N GLU A 64 -0.33 -11.53 4.36
CA GLU A 64 -0.84 -12.68 5.14
C GLU A 64 -2.20 -12.40 5.76
N PHE A 65 -2.42 -11.20 6.30
CA PHE A 65 -3.69 -10.84 6.90
C PHE A 65 -4.83 -10.89 5.88
N ILE A 66 -4.59 -10.42 4.65
CA ILE A 66 -5.55 -10.52 3.54
C ILE A 66 -5.83 -12.00 3.22
N GLU A 67 -4.80 -12.84 3.13
CA GLU A 67 -4.95 -14.28 2.87
C GLU A 67 -5.74 -15.00 3.96
N GLU A 68 -5.52 -14.67 5.24
CA GLU A 68 -6.24 -15.23 6.38
C GLU A 68 -7.74 -14.91 6.33
N VAL A 69 -8.10 -13.63 6.14
CA VAL A 69 -9.51 -13.22 6.05
C VAL A 69 -10.18 -13.79 4.80
N ALA A 70 -9.46 -13.85 3.68
CA ALA A 70 -9.93 -14.51 2.47
C ALA A 70 -10.24 -16.00 2.70
N ALA A 71 -9.40 -16.72 3.45
CA ALA A 71 -9.63 -18.11 3.79
C ALA A 71 -10.85 -18.29 4.73
N MET A 72 -11.08 -17.37 5.66
CA MET A 72 -12.27 -17.37 6.52
C MET A 72 -13.55 -17.20 5.69
N CYS A 73 -13.55 -16.25 4.75
CA CYS A 73 -14.64 -16.04 3.80
C CYS A 73 -14.96 -17.32 3.00
N ASP A 74 -13.92 -17.99 2.48
CA ASP A 74 -14.06 -19.19 1.67
C ASP A 74 -14.53 -20.38 2.52
N THR A 75 -14.15 -20.43 3.80
CA THR A 75 -14.64 -21.42 4.77
C THR A 75 -16.15 -21.30 4.94
N VAL A 76 -16.68 -20.09 5.18
CA VAL A 76 -18.13 -19.87 5.31
C VAL A 76 -18.85 -20.21 4.01
N ALA A 77 -18.30 -19.81 2.85
CA ALA A 77 -18.88 -20.17 1.56
C ALA A 77 -18.99 -21.69 1.37
N ALA A 78 -17.96 -22.45 1.78
CA ALA A 78 -17.95 -23.90 1.73
C ALA A 78 -18.99 -24.53 2.68
N ILE A 79 -19.10 -24.04 3.92
CA ILE A 79 -20.12 -24.49 4.90
C ILE A 79 -21.53 -24.25 4.35
N LYS A 80 -21.77 -23.08 3.75
CA LYS A 80 -23.05 -22.71 3.12
C LYS A 80 -23.26 -23.39 1.75
N LYS A 81 -22.28 -24.15 1.24
CA LYS A 81 -22.31 -24.80 -0.08
C LYS A 81 -22.60 -23.83 -1.23
N SER A 82 -22.11 -22.60 -1.10
CA SER A 82 -22.36 -21.53 -2.06
C SER A 82 -21.17 -21.29 -2.98
N ARG A 83 -21.46 -20.85 -4.21
CA ARG A 83 -20.44 -20.34 -5.14
C ARG A 83 -20.16 -18.84 -4.97
N LYS A 84 -20.96 -18.15 -4.14
CA LYS A 84 -20.73 -16.74 -3.81
C LYS A 84 -19.38 -16.60 -3.12
N ARG A 85 -18.59 -15.60 -3.56
CA ARG A 85 -17.34 -15.23 -2.90
C ARG A 85 -17.55 -13.91 -2.19
N ILE A 86 -17.25 -13.88 -0.89
CA ILE A 86 -17.16 -12.64 -0.15
C ILE A 86 -15.81 -12.00 -0.49
N MET A 87 -15.88 -10.76 -0.94
CA MET A 87 -14.74 -9.94 -1.29
C MET A 87 -14.29 -9.14 -0.07
N LEU A 88 -13.13 -8.50 -0.16
CA LEU A 88 -12.54 -7.78 0.97
C LEU A 88 -12.62 -6.28 0.72
N SER A 89 -13.08 -5.55 1.74
CA SER A 89 -13.03 -4.10 1.86
C SER A 89 -11.91 -3.75 2.82
N PHE A 90 -10.76 -3.33 2.31
CA PHE A 90 -9.68 -2.80 3.14
C PHE A 90 -9.93 -1.31 3.39
N ASP A 91 -11.00 -1.01 4.12
CA ASP A 91 -11.55 0.34 4.30
C ASP A 91 -10.87 1.17 5.40
N GLU A 92 -9.92 0.59 6.13
CA GLU A 92 -9.00 1.35 6.98
C GLU A 92 -7.58 0.80 6.87
N TRP A 93 -6.69 1.56 6.22
CA TRP A 93 -5.26 1.26 6.25
C TRP A 93 -4.40 2.50 6.19
N ASN A 94 -3.33 2.54 6.99
CA ASN A 94 -2.26 3.52 6.86
C ASN A 94 -1.05 3.18 7.77
N VAL A 95 -0.04 4.04 7.72
CA VAL A 95 0.87 4.25 8.84
C VAL A 95 0.20 5.17 9.86
N TRP A 96 0.25 4.80 11.14
CA TRP A 96 -0.25 5.64 12.23
C TRP A 96 0.54 5.35 13.50
N PHE A 97 1.41 6.29 13.90
CA PHE A 97 2.04 6.19 15.22
C PHE A 97 2.56 7.49 15.84
N HIS A 98 2.83 8.54 15.07
CA HIS A 98 3.56 9.72 15.54
C HIS A 98 2.74 10.56 16.55
N SER A 99 1.43 10.68 16.32
CA SER A 99 0.47 11.47 17.10
C SER A 99 -0.10 10.75 18.33
N HIS A 100 0.35 9.53 18.67
CA HIS A 100 -0.18 8.83 19.84
C HIS A 100 -0.09 9.67 21.10
N GLY A 101 -1.21 9.78 21.81
CA GLY A 101 -1.31 10.59 23.03
C GLY A 101 -1.49 12.09 22.80
N ASP A 102 -1.73 12.54 21.55
CA ASP A 102 -1.93 13.96 21.21
C ASP A 102 -2.93 14.66 22.12
N ARG A 103 -4.05 14.01 22.47
CA ARG A 103 -5.03 14.58 23.39
C ARG A 103 -4.40 15.06 24.71
N LYS A 104 -3.56 14.22 25.32
CA LYS A 104 -2.85 14.55 26.56
C LYS A 104 -1.71 15.53 26.31
N LYS A 105 -0.91 15.32 25.26
CA LYS A 105 0.26 16.14 24.92
C LYS A 105 -0.10 17.59 24.57
N ARG A 106 -1.23 17.79 23.88
CA ARG A 106 -1.71 19.08 23.38
C ARG A 106 -2.78 19.72 24.27
N GLY A 107 -3.10 19.10 25.42
CA GLY A 107 -4.10 19.63 26.36
C GLY A 107 -5.51 19.76 25.77
N ILE A 108 -5.87 18.89 24.82
CA ILE A 108 -7.17 18.93 24.15
C ILE A 108 -8.27 18.52 25.13
N ARG A 109 -9.28 19.37 25.30
CA ARG A 109 -10.38 19.14 26.24
C ARG A 109 -11.48 18.31 25.59
N GLU A 110 -12.36 17.79 26.43
CA GLU A 110 -13.58 17.16 25.94
C GLU A 110 -14.44 18.17 25.19
N TRP A 111 -14.98 17.74 24.05
CA TRP A 111 -15.92 18.50 23.23
C TRP A 111 -15.35 19.79 22.59
N ASP A 112 -14.03 19.97 22.57
CA ASP A 112 -13.42 20.99 21.71
C ASP A 112 -13.83 20.73 20.25
N ILE A 113 -14.12 21.79 19.49
CA ILE A 113 -14.57 21.69 18.09
C ILE A 113 -13.35 21.57 17.18
N ALA A 114 -13.30 20.48 16.40
CA ALA A 114 -12.22 20.18 15.45
C ALA A 114 -10.80 20.35 16.03
N PRO A 115 -10.47 19.70 17.16
CA PRO A 115 -9.14 19.76 17.72
C PRO A 115 -8.14 19.00 16.82
N PRO A 116 -6.85 19.37 16.85
CA PRO A 116 -5.83 18.78 15.99
C PRO A 116 -5.43 17.40 16.51
N LEU A 117 -6.27 16.41 16.24
CA LEU A 117 -6.11 15.01 16.64
C LEU A 117 -5.59 14.18 15.46
N LEU A 118 -4.70 13.24 15.77
CA LEU A 118 -4.18 12.27 14.81
C LEU A 118 -3.44 12.93 13.62
N GLU A 119 -2.86 14.11 13.82
CA GLU A 119 -2.10 14.81 12.78
C GLU A 119 -0.65 14.29 12.74
N ASP A 120 -0.47 13.07 12.20
CA ASP A 120 0.85 12.48 11.98
C ASP A 120 1.63 13.26 10.90
N SER A 121 2.89 13.60 11.20
CA SER A 121 3.85 14.10 10.21
C SER A 121 4.65 12.93 9.63
N TYR A 122 4.36 12.54 8.40
CA TYR A 122 4.96 11.35 7.80
C TYR A 122 6.38 11.56 7.30
N THR A 123 7.22 10.56 7.54
CA THR A 123 8.64 10.51 7.20
C THR A 123 8.88 9.85 5.83
N ALA A 124 10.12 9.86 5.35
CA ALA A 124 10.48 9.16 4.12
C ALA A 124 10.31 7.63 4.25
N GLU A 125 10.61 7.02 5.40
CA GLU A 125 10.36 5.58 5.60
C GLU A 125 8.88 5.23 5.67
N ASP A 126 8.02 6.13 6.18
CA ASP A 126 6.56 5.93 6.18
C ASP A 126 6.04 5.84 4.75
N ALA A 127 6.57 6.65 3.83
CA ALA A 127 6.25 6.58 2.40
C ALA A 127 6.68 5.24 1.77
N LEU A 128 7.80 4.66 2.20
CA LEU A 128 8.23 3.33 1.74
C LEU A 128 7.31 2.22 2.26
N CYS A 129 6.91 2.30 3.53
CA CYS A 129 5.95 1.36 4.12
C CYS A 129 4.59 1.43 3.41
N VAL A 130 4.05 2.63 3.21
CA VAL A 130 2.82 2.86 2.43
C VAL A 130 2.96 2.36 0.99
N GLY A 131 4.11 2.57 0.34
CA GLY A 131 4.39 2.00 -0.97
C GLY A 131 4.32 0.47 -0.98
N GLY A 132 4.88 -0.18 0.05
CA GLY A 132 4.75 -1.63 0.23
C GLY A 132 3.32 -2.08 0.48
N MET A 133 2.54 -1.35 1.29
CA MET A 133 1.12 -1.65 1.53
C MET A 133 0.30 -1.57 0.24
N LEU A 134 0.55 -0.57 -0.60
CA LEU A 134 -0.07 -0.45 -1.92
C LEU A 134 0.31 -1.62 -2.84
N ILE A 135 1.56 -2.08 -2.81
CA ILE A 135 1.98 -3.28 -3.54
C ILE A 135 1.25 -4.52 -3.01
N ALA A 136 1.06 -4.65 -1.69
CA ALA A 136 0.29 -5.74 -1.11
C ALA A 136 -1.17 -5.70 -1.61
N LEU A 137 -1.82 -4.54 -1.57
CA LEU A 137 -3.19 -4.37 -2.07
C LEU A 137 -3.32 -4.73 -3.57
N LEU A 138 -2.38 -4.27 -4.40
CA LEU A 138 -2.35 -4.62 -5.83
C LEU A 138 -2.21 -6.13 -6.01
N ASN A 139 -1.26 -6.77 -5.33
CA ASN A 139 -0.99 -8.20 -5.48
C ASN A 139 -2.12 -9.10 -4.96
N HIS A 140 -3.08 -8.56 -4.19
CA HIS A 140 -4.26 -9.28 -3.69
C HIS A 140 -5.58 -8.71 -4.23
N CYS A 141 -5.56 -7.97 -5.34
CA CYS A 141 -6.75 -7.33 -5.92
C CYS A 141 -7.80 -8.33 -6.45
N ASP A 142 -7.47 -9.63 -6.50
CA ASP A 142 -8.40 -10.71 -6.79
C ASP A 142 -9.36 -10.96 -5.62
N ARG A 143 -9.02 -10.53 -4.41
CA ARG A 143 -9.87 -10.56 -3.21
C ARG A 143 -10.21 -9.17 -2.68
N VAL A 144 -9.25 -8.26 -2.66
CA VAL A 144 -9.44 -6.89 -2.20
C VAL A 144 -9.99 -6.04 -3.33
N ARG A 145 -11.19 -5.51 -3.15
CA ARG A 145 -11.91 -4.76 -4.19
C ARG A 145 -12.23 -3.33 -3.80
N ILE A 146 -12.18 -3.04 -2.51
CA ILE A 146 -12.31 -1.70 -1.95
C ILE A 146 -11.07 -1.48 -1.07
N GLY A 147 -10.43 -0.32 -1.22
CA GLY A 147 -9.25 0.06 -0.44
C GLY A 147 -9.33 1.55 -0.10
N CYS A 148 -9.42 1.89 1.17
CA CYS A 148 -9.56 3.26 1.64
C CYS A 148 -8.37 3.62 2.54
N ILE A 149 -7.52 4.53 2.07
CA ILE A 149 -6.47 5.09 2.93
C ILE A 149 -7.13 5.88 4.06
N ALA A 150 -6.79 5.56 5.29
CA ALA A 150 -7.32 6.20 6.48
C ALA A 150 -6.31 7.25 6.98
N GLN A 151 -6.53 8.56 6.82
CA GLN A 151 -7.65 9.22 6.14
C GLN A 151 -7.15 10.18 5.06
N VAL A 152 -8.00 11.07 4.54
CA VAL A 152 -7.69 11.87 3.34
C VAL A 152 -7.08 13.23 3.66
N VAL A 153 -7.54 13.93 4.71
CA VAL A 153 -7.10 15.29 5.06
C VAL A 153 -6.88 15.44 6.56
N ASN A 154 -5.72 15.99 6.96
CA ASN A 154 -5.24 16.25 8.32
C ASN A 154 -5.08 15.01 9.22
N VAL A 155 -6.15 14.26 9.45
CA VAL A 155 -6.17 13.06 10.30
C VAL A 155 -5.45 11.93 9.57
N ILE A 156 -4.26 11.54 10.04
CA ILE A 156 -3.41 10.49 9.48
C ILE A 156 -3.45 10.48 7.96
N ALA A 157 -3.14 11.63 7.36
CA ALA A 157 -3.54 11.93 5.99
C ALA A 157 -2.37 12.18 5.03
N PRO A 158 -2.50 11.85 3.73
CA PRO A 158 -1.55 12.28 2.72
C PRO A 158 -1.62 13.78 2.42
N ILE A 159 -2.71 14.47 2.79
CA ILE A 159 -2.93 15.89 2.56
C ILE A 159 -3.08 16.59 3.91
N MET A 160 -2.34 17.68 4.11
CA MET A 160 -2.44 18.51 5.30
C MET A 160 -2.89 19.92 4.94
N THR A 161 -3.59 20.56 5.86
CA THR A 161 -4.08 21.94 5.77
C THR A 161 -3.90 22.65 7.09
N VAL A 162 -3.64 23.95 7.05
CA VAL A 162 -3.66 24.82 8.23
C VAL A 162 -4.77 25.84 8.08
N LYS A 163 -5.51 26.13 9.15
CA LYS A 163 -6.59 27.12 9.14
C LYS A 163 -6.04 28.50 8.73
N GLY A 164 -6.55 29.05 7.63
CA GLY A 164 -6.07 30.32 7.07
C GLY A 164 -4.65 30.26 6.48
N GLY A 165 -4.09 29.05 6.36
CA GLY A 165 -2.74 28.80 5.90
C GLY A 165 -2.68 27.91 4.66
N PRO A 166 -1.50 27.37 4.33
CA PRO A 166 -1.31 26.56 3.15
C PRO A 166 -1.92 25.15 3.30
N ALA A 167 -2.04 24.49 2.16
CA ALA A 167 -2.23 23.05 2.07
C ALA A 167 -0.97 22.42 1.45
N TRP A 168 -0.55 21.26 1.94
CA TRP A 168 0.63 20.55 1.41
C TRP A 168 0.44 19.04 1.38
N ARG A 169 1.35 18.38 0.65
CA ARG A 169 1.38 16.93 0.45
C ARG A 169 2.38 16.32 1.42
N GLN A 170 1.95 15.36 2.22
CA GLN A 170 2.85 14.54 3.04
C GLN A 170 3.65 13.57 2.17
N THR A 171 4.67 12.94 2.73
CA THR A 171 5.55 12.01 2.01
C THR A 171 4.76 10.82 1.43
N ILE A 172 3.79 10.30 2.19
CA ILE A 172 2.91 9.18 1.79
C ILE A 172 1.95 9.52 0.64
N PHE A 173 1.77 10.81 0.30
CA PHE A 173 0.92 11.23 -0.82
C PHE A 173 1.39 10.64 -2.15
N TYR A 174 2.70 10.60 -2.37
CA TYR A 174 3.24 10.31 -3.68
C TYR A 174 3.18 8.83 -4.07
N PRO A 175 3.51 7.85 -3.20
CA PRO A 175 3.23 6.44 -3.50
C PRO A 175 1.75 6.20 -3.80
N PHE A 176 0.84 6.80 -3.02
CA PHE A 176 -0.60 6.69 -3.24
C PHE A 176 -1.03 7.29 -4.58
N GLN A 177 -0.57 8.50 -4.91
CA GLN A 177 -0.81 9.16 -6.19
C GLN A 177 -0.34 8.29 -7.36
N HIS A 178 0.88 7.74 -7.29
CA HIS A 178 1.41 6.88 -8.33
C HIS A 178 0.59 5.60 -8.50
N ALA A 179 0.26 4.90 -7.42
CA ALA A 179 -0.54 3.68 -7.47
C ALA A 179 -1.94 3.96 -8.03
N SER A 180 -2.59 5.05 -7.60
CA SER A 180 -3.92 5.44 -8.10
C SER A 180 -3.92 5.78 -9.59
N ASN A 181 -2.88 6.48 -10.07
CA ASN A 181 -2.80 6.92 -11.47
C ASN A 181 -2.30 5.84 -12.43
N PHE A 182 -1.36 5.00 -11.99
CA PHE A 182 -0.65 4.05 -12.87
C PHE A 182 -1.01 2.59 -12.59
N GLY A 183 -1.66 2.28 -11.47
CA GLY A 183 -2.07 0.92 -11.09
C GLY A 183 -3.41 0.49 -11.69
N ARG A 184 -3.75 0.97 -12.90
CA ARG A 184 -5.01 0.67 -13.59
C ARG A 184 -4.78 -0.39 -14.66
N GLY A 185 -5.52 -1.50 -14.59
CA GLY A 185 -5.40 -2.59 -15.55
C GLY A 185 -5.50 -3.96 -14.89
N ARG A 186 -4.72 -4.92 -15.39
CA ARG A 186 -4.60 -6.27 -14.85
C ARG A 186 -3.30 -6.38 -14.07
N VAL A 187 -3.41 -6.69 -12.79
CA VAL A 187 -2.24 -7.06 -11.98
C VAL A 187 -1.72 -8.41 -12.47
N LEU A 188 -0.44 -8.47 -12.79
CA LEU A 188 0.27 -9.71 -13.12
C LEU A 188 0.89 -10.28 -11.84
N ARG A 189 0.95 -11.60 -11.73
CA ARG A 189 1.66 -12.27 -10.63
C ARG A 189 3.16 -12.31 -10.95
N PRO A 190 4.01 -11.50 -10.30
CA PRO A 190 5.44 -11.54 -10.58
C PRO A 190 6.08 -12.78 -9.94
N LEU A 191 7.00 -13.43 -10.65
CA LEU A 191 7.88 -14.45 -10.08
C LEU A 191 9.18 -13.76 -9.67
N ILE A 192 9.32 -13.51 -8.36
CA ILE A 192 10.42 -12.69 -7.82
C ILE A 192 11.46 -13.58 -7.15
N THR A 193 12.71 -13.45 -7.61
CA THR A 193 13.90 -13.94 -6.91
C THR A 193 14.72 -12.74 -6.46
N ALA A 194 14.88 -12.58 -5.15
CA ALA A 194 15.64 -11.48 -4.56
C ALA A 194 16.41 -11.96 -3.33
N PRO A 195 17.53 -11.31 -2.98
CA PRO A 195 18.16 -11.48 -1.67
C PRO A 195 17.16 -11.18 -0.55
N ARG A 196 17.37 -11.80 0.61
CA ARG A 196 16.47 -11.73 1.76
C ARG A 196 17.21 -11.28 3.02
N TYR A 197 16.46 -10.75 3.97
CA TYR A 197 16.94 -10.43 5.31
C TYR A 197 15.99 -10.96 6.37
N ASP A 198 16.50 -11.12 7.58
CA ASP A 198 15.69 -11.40 8.76
C ASP A 198 15.47 -10.10 9.53
N CYS A 199 14.28 -9.93 10.09
CA CYS A 199 13.97 -8.88 11.04
C CYS A 199 13.37 -9.49 12.31
N LYS A 200 13.09 -8.64 13.31
CA LYS A 200 12.59 -9.07 14.63
C LYS A 200 11.36 -9.98 14.55
N GLU A 201 10.41 -9.69 13.66
CA GLU A 201 9.14 -10.42 13.58
C GLU A 201 9.09 -11.48 12.46
N ARG A 202 10.04 -11.47 11.52
CA ARG A 202 9.95 -12.29 10.31
C ARG A 202 11.33 -12.67 9.79
N LYS A 203 11.46 -13.92 9.34
CA LYS A 203 12.63 -14.40 8.60
C LYS A 203 12.40 -14.39 7.10
N GLY A 204 13.47 -14.24 6.33
CA GLY A 204 13.45 -14.38 4.89
C GLY A 204 12.64 -13.29 4.17
N VAL A 205 12.58 -12.08 4.69
CA VAL A 205 11.92 -10.93 4.04
C VAL A 205 12.67 -10.59 2.76
N PRO A 206 12.02 -10.58 1.58
CA PRO A 206 12.71 -10.16 0.36
C PRO A 206 13.03 -8.67 0.42
N TYR A 207 14.25 -8.30 0.03
CA TYR A 207 14.62 -6.88 -0.09
C TYR A 207 13.85 -6.16 -1.20
N LEU A 208 13.36 -6.89 -2.21
CA LEU A 208 12.49 -6.37 -3.26
C LEU A 208 11.03 -6.73 -2.97
N MET A 209 10.17 -5.72 -2.88
CA MET A 209 8.74 -5.90 -3.00
C MET A 209 8.28 -5.24 -4.30
N ALA A 210 7.48 -5.92 -5.11
CA ALA A 210 7.03 -5.37 -6.39
C ALA A 210 5.62 -5.82 -6.80
N ALA A 211 4.97 -4.99 -7.61
CA ALA A 211 3.74 -5.29 -8.33
C ALA A 211 3.86 -4.84 -9.79
N CYS A 212 3.27 -5.61 -10.69
CA CYS A 212 3.23 -5.31 -12.13
C CYS A 212 1.79 -5.14 -12.56
N VAL A 213 1.44 -4.01 -13.18
CA VAL A 213 0.10 -3.76 -13.72
C VAL A 213 0.21 -3.56 -15.22
N HIS A 214 -0.38 -4.48 -15.97
CA HIS A 214 -0.48 -4.40 -17.42
C HIS A 214 -1.82 -3.78 -17.80
N ASP A 215 -1.79 -2.73 -18.62
CA ASP A 215 -3.00 -2.13 -19.18
C ASP A 215 -3.28 -2.76 -20.55
N PRO A 216 -4.32 -3.61 -20.70
CA PRO A 216 -4.63 -4.22 -21.99
C PRO A 216 -5.06 -3.21 -23.07
N ALA A 217 -5.56 -2.03 -22.69
CA ALA A 217 -6.05 -1.05 -23.64
C ALA A 217 -4.89 -0.31 -24.33
N SER A 218 -3.89 0.14 -23.57
CA SER A 218 -2.69 0.78 -24.13
C SER A 218 -1.58 -0.23 -24.48
N GLY A 219 -1.65 -1.45 -23.97
CA GLY A 219 -0.57 -2.43 -24.03
C GLY A 219 0.65 -2.05 -23.21
N GLY A 220 0.53 -1.06 -22.31
CA GLY A 220 1.59 -0.58 -21.44
C GLY A 220 1.70 -1.36 -20.12
N LEU A 221 2.80 -1.13 -19.40
CA LEU A 221 3.07 -1.77 -18.11
C LEU A 221 3.52 -0.72 -17.09
N ALA A 222 2.99 -0.78 -15.88
CA ALA A 222 3.53 -0.08 -14.72
C ALA A 222 4.16 -1.10 -13.76
N LEU A 223 5.43 -0.92 -13.45
CA LEU A 223 6.16 -1.66 -12.44
C LEU A 223 6.33 -0.79 -11.21
N PHE A 224 5.77 -1.22 -10.09
CA PHE A 224 5.97 -0.63 -8.77
C PHE A 224 6.98 -1.48 -8.01
N ALA A 225 7.98 -0.86 -7.39
CA ALA A 225 9.00 -1.59 -6.65
C ALA A 225 9.51 -0.79 -5.43
N VAL A 226 9.69 -1.48 -4.32
CA VAL A 226 10.39 -0.97 -3.13
C VAL A 226 11.71 -1.73 -2.98
N ASN A 227 12.82 -1.00 -2.94
CA ASN A 227 14.08 -1.54 -2.41
C ASN A 227 14.12 -1.27 -0.90
N ARG A 228 14.01 -2.33 -0.11
CA ARG A 228 14.02 -2.29 1.36
C ARG A 228 15.42 -2.31 1.97
N SER A 229 16.46 -2.53 1.16
CA SER A 229 17.83 -2.41 1.67
C SER A 229 18.11 -0.96 1.99
N LEU A 230 18.64 -0.70 3.18
CA LEU A 230 18.87 0.67 3.66
C LEU A 230 20.18 1.27 3.13
N ASP A 231 21.10 0.43 2.67
CA ASP A 231 22.47 0.78 2.33
C ASP A 231 22.94 0.24 0.95
N GLN A 232 22.30 -0.80 0.41
CA GLN A 232 22.72 -1.42 -0.84
C GLN A 232 21.83 -1.03 -2.02
N LYS A 233 22.49 -0.67 -3.13
CA LYS A 233 21.85 -0.57 -4.44
C LYS A 233 21.44 -1.96 -4.91
N MET A 234 20.32 -2.07 -5.61
CA MET A 234 19.80 -3.33 -6.11
C MET A 234 19.73 -3.32 -7.63
N GLY A 235 20.43 -4.26 -8.28
CA GLY A 235 20.23 -4.55 -9.70
C GLY A 235 18.89 -5.24 -9.93
N LEU A 236 17.98 -4.58 -10.64
CA LEU A 236 16.70 -5.12 -11.04
C LEU A 236 16.79 -5.65 -12.47
N ARG A 237 16.34 -6.89 -12.69
CA ARG A 237 16.10 -7.46 -14.02
C ARG A 237 14.68 -7.97 -14.09
N VAL A 238 13.94 -7.55 -15.12
CA VAL A 238 12.57 -7.98 -15.35
C VAL A 238 12.47 -8.57 -16.75
N ASP A 239 12.01 -9.80 -16.80
CA ASP A 239 11.78 -10.54 -18.02
C ASP A 239 10.36 -10.26 -18.54
N LEU A 240 10.28 -9.58 -19.67
CA LEU A 240 9.05 -9.16 -20.33
C LEU A 240 8.85 -9.91 -21.66
N ARG A 241 9.39 -11.13 -21.82
CA ARG A 241 9.27 -11.95 -23.05
C ARG A 241 7.84 -12.18 -23.54
N ALA A 242 6.84 -12.08 -22.65
CA ALA A 242 5.44 -12.20 -23.00
C ALA A 242 4.77 -10.85 -23.41
N LEU A 243 5.49 -9.74 -23.31
CA LEU A 243 5.02 -8.38 -23.56
C LEU A 243 5.95 -7.67 -24.56
N ASP A 244 5.73 -7.95 -25.85
CA ASP A 244 6.58 -7.44 -26.92
C ASP A 244 6.43 -5.94 -27.19
N GLY A 245 7.43 -5.35 -27.83
CA GLY A 245 7.35 -4.00 -28.40
C GLY A 245 7.20 -2.88 -27.36
N LEU A 246 7.61 -3.12 -26.12
CA LEU A 246 7.66 -2.09 -25.08
C LEU A 246 8.90 -1.19 -25.24
N CYS A 247 8.85 -0.02 -24.62
CA CYS A 247 9.99 0.83 -24.31
C CYS A 247 9.76 1.52 -22.96
N VAL A 248 10.84 1.88 -22.28
CA VAL A 248 10.77 2.67 -21.05
C VAL A 248 10.26 4.06 -21.40
N ARG A 249 9.16 4.47 -20.78
CA ARG A 249 8.55 5.80 -20.95
C ARG A 249 9.03 6.76 -19.88
N GLU A 250 8.95 6.35 -18.62
CA GLU A 250 9.33 7.18 -17.47
C GLU A 250 9.68 6.31 -16.27
N TRP A 251 10.53 6.84 -15.38
CA TRP A 251 10.88 6.21 -14.12
C TRP A 251 10.84 7.27 -13.01
N HIS A 252 9.91 7.11 -12.07
CA HIS A 252 9.84 7.93 -10.87
C HIS A 252 10.52 7.23 -9.69
N VAL A 253 11.32 7.98 -8.93
CA VAL A 253 11.97 7.51 -7.71
C VAL A 253 11.67 8.46 -6.58
N LEU A 254 11.16 7.94 -5.45
CA LEU A 254 11.08 8.65 -4.18
C LEU A 254 12.08 8.02 -3.22
N ARG A 255 13.04 8.84 -2.75
CA ARG A 255 14.10 8.47 -1.81
C ARG A 255 14.57 9.75 -1.11
N HIS A 256 15.01 9.60 0.13
CA HIS A 256 15.75 10.63 0.85
C HIS A 256 16.90 9.98 1.66
N ASP A 257 18.02 10.67 1.85
CA ASP A 257 19.17 10.13 2.62
C ASP A 257 18.85 10.02 4.12
N ASP A 258 18.08 10.97 4.63
CA ASP A 258 17.48 10.89 5.96
C ASP A 258 16.08 10.25 5.87
N LEU A 259 15.94 9.05 6.44
CA LEU A 259 14.67 8.31 6.50
C LEU A 259 13.62 9.00 7.37
N ARG A 260 14.05 9.91 8.26
CA ARG A 260 13.19 10.69 9.15
C ARG A 260 12.73 12.01 8.53
N ALA A 261 13.19 12.34 7.31
CA ALA A 261 12.78 13.57 6.65
C ALA A 261 11.28 13.61 6.38
N VAL A 262 10.66 14.76 6.65
CA VAL A 262 9.22 15.01 6.50
C VAL A 262 8.95 16.15 5.51
N ASN A 263 7.72 16.22 5.00
CA ASN A 263 7.22 17.42 4.33
C ASN A 263 6.44 18.28 5.33
N ALA A 264 6.79 19.56 5.42
CA ALA A 264 6.19 20.53 6.35
C ALA A 264 5.63 21.75 5.59
N PRO A 265 4.78 22.60 6.18
CA PRO A 265 4.26 23.80 5.51
C PRO A 265 5.37 24.71 4.93
N GLU A 266 6.48 24.86 5.65
CA GLU A 266 7.60 25.72 5.29
C GLU A 266 8.54 25.05 4.27
N ALA A 267 8.53 23.72 4.21
CA ALA A 267 9.31 22.90 3.30
C ALA A 267 8.46 21.74 2.75
N PRO A 268 7.46 22.03 1.89
CA PRO A 268 6.45 21.04 1.51
C PRO A 268 6.94 20.00 0.50
N ASN A 269 8.17 20.18 -0.02
CA ASN A 269 8.75 19.38 -1.08
C ASN A 269 10.12 18.77 -0.70
N THR A 270 10.37 18.52 0.60
CA THR A 270 11.62 17.88 1.07
C THR A 270 11.77 16.46 0.54
N VAL A 271 10.70 15.67 0.60
CA VAL A 271 10.63 14.30 0.12
C VAL A 271 9.57 14.23 -0.97
N VAL A 272 10.03 14.26 -2.23
CA VAL A 272 9.19 14.20 -3.43
C VAL A 272 9.79 13.23 -4.45
N PRO A 273 8.96 12.64 -5.34
CA PRO A 273 9.46 11.86 -6.45
C PRO A 273 10.28 12.72 -7.40
N ARG A 274 11.36 12.15 -7.92
CA ARG A 274 12.15 12.71 -9.02
C ARG A 274 12.15 11.76 -10.21
N GLN A 275 12.33 12.32 -11.40
CA GLN A 275 12.59 11.50 -12.58
C GLN A 275 13.98 10.87 -12.47
N ALA A 276 14.04 9.55 -12.63
CA ALA A 276 15.29 8.79 -12.73
C ALA A 276 15.56 8.39 -14.19
N THR A 277 16.83 8.12 -14.46
CA THR A 277 17.34 7.69 -15.77
C THR A 277 18.12 6.39 -15.61
N GLY A 278 18.34 5.67 -16.72
CA GLY A 278 19.16 4.46 -16.73
C GLY A 278 18.39 3.15 -16.62
N ALA A 279 17.06 3.18 -16.51
CA ALA A 279 16.24 2.02 -16.82
C ALA A 279 16.26 1.79 -18.33
N ALA A 280 16.62 0.59 -18.77
CA ALA A 280 16.77 0.24 -20.18
C ALA A 280 16.09 -1.08 -20.49
N LEU A 281 15.51 -1.18 -21.69
CA LEU A 281 14.93 -2.42 -22.20
C LEU A 281 15.80 -2.92 -23.35
N ASP A 282 16.52 -4.02 -23.12
CA ASP A 282 17.29 -4.73 -24.15
C ASP A 282 16.52 -6.00 -24.56
N GLY A 283 16.04 -6.01 -25.81
CA GLY A 283 15.05 -6.97 -26.27
C GLY A 283 13.81 -6.96 -25.37
N SER A 284 13.63 -8.04 -24.61
CA SER A 284 12.54 -8.21 -23.64
C SER A 284 13.00 -8.11 -22.18
N CYS A 285 14.28 -7.81 -21.91
CA CYS A 285 14.81 -7.71 -20.56
C CYS A 285 14.91 -6.24 -20.15
N LEU A 286 14.07 -5.82 -19.19
CA LEU A 286 14.22 -4.55 -18.50
C LEU A 286 15.32 -4.66 -17.46
N SER A 287 16.23 -3.69 -17.42
CA SER A 287 17.24 -3.54 -16.38
C SER A 287 17.15 -2.15 -15.74
N ALA A 288 17.38 -2.08 -14.43
CA ALA A 288 17.47 -0.84 -13.66
C ALA A 288 18.34 -1.04 -12.41
N ILE A 289 18.83 0.03 -11.80
CA ILE A 289 19.53 0.00 -10.50
C ILE A 289 18.70 0.79 -9.50
N LEU A 290 18.05 0.09 -8.57
CA LEU A 290 17.23 0.71 -7.53
C LEU A 290 18.14 1.20 -6.41
N GLU A 291 18.05 2.48 -6.07
CA GLU A 291 18.81 3.05 -4.95
C GLU A 291 18.35 2.45 -3.60
N PRO A 292 19.17 2.49 -2.53
CA PRO A 292 18.76 2.03 -1.21
C PRO A 292 17.55 2.82 -0.70
N ALA A 293 16.69 2.16 0.07
CA ALA A 293 15.50 2.72 0.71
C ALA A 293 14.69 3.60 -0.25
N SER A 294 14.22 2.99 -1.35
CA SER A 294 13.58 3.72 -2.44
C SER A 294 12.27 3.09 -2.90
N TRP A 295 11.32 3.96 -3.20
CA TRP A 295 10.10 3.66 -3.95
C TRP A 295 10.33 3.99 -5.42
N ASN A 296 9.96 3.06 -6.31
CA ASN A 296 10.25 3.12 -7.74
C ASN A 296 8.98 2.83 -8.53
N VAL A 297 8.73 3.64 -9.57
CA VAL A 297 7.68 3.41 -10.55
C VAL A 297 8.29 3.50 -11.94
N ILE A 298 8.47 2.35 -12.60
CA ILE A 298 8.96 2.28 -13.98
C ILE A 298 7.76 2.04 -14.88
N ARG A 299 7.50 2.97 -15.78
CA ARG A 299 6.44 2.84 -16.78
C ARG A 299 7.01 2.49 -18.13
N LEU A 300 6.42 1.48 -18.74
CA LEU A 300 6.67 1.09 -20.10
C LEU A 300 5.43 1.33 -20.96
N ALA A 301 5.65 1.75 -22.20
CA ALA A 301 4.61 1.93 -23.19
C ALA A 301 4.99 1.14 -24.46
N ARG A 302 4.00 0.82 -25.30
CA ARG A 302 4.28 0.31 -26.64
C ARG A 302 5.09 1.35 -27.41
N ARG A 303 6.10 0.90 -28.15
CA ARG A 303 6.78 1.74 -29.14
C ARG A 303 5.72 2.24 -30.11
N GLN A 304 5.62 3.55 -30.29
CA GLN A 304 4.88 4.08 -31.41
C GLN A 304 5.57 3.59 -32.68
N GLN A 305 4.83 2.94 -33.57
CA GLN A 305 5.35 2.68 -34.90
C GLN A 305 5.60 4.03 -35.58
N PRO A 306 6.75 4.22 -36.25
CA PRO A 306 7.05 5.44 -36.98
C PRO A 306 6.02 5.71 -38.09
#